data_AF-A0A251RQC3-F1
#
_entry.id   AF-A0A251RQC3-F1
#
_cell.length_a   1.000
_cell.length_b   1.000
_cell.length_c   1.000
_cell.angle_alpha   90.00
_cell.angle_beta   90.00
_cell.angle_gamma   90.00
#
_symmetry.space_group_name_H-M   'P 1'
#
loop_
_entity.id
_entity.type
_entity.pdbx_description
1 polymer ?
#
loop_
_entity_poly.entity_id
_entity_poly.type
_entity_poly.pdbx_seq_one_letter_code
_entity_poly.pdbx_strand_id
1 'polypeptide(L)'
;MFAKLEAIDCGKPLDEVAWDMDDVAGCFEYNADLAEALDAKQNAPLNVYVNLPMDTFKFHIIRIQGTNWNYPLLMAIWKVASALAAGCAAVLKPSASVTCLELGEVCREVGLLPGILNIVTGLGPEAVAPLAAHPDVDKVSRIYFPKDYESGSLKGLISIF
;
A
#
# COMPACT_ATOMS: atom_id res chain seq x y z
N MET A 1 -18.00 -10.30 -1.70
CA MET A 1 -17.91 -9.77 -3.08
C MET A 1 -16.47 -9.76 -3.57
N PHE A 2 -15.56 -9.10 -2.84
CA PHE A 2 -14.12 -9.05 -3.13
C PHE A 2 -13.47 -10.41 -3.44
N ALA A 3 -13.73 -11.45 -2.64
CA ALA A 3 -13.11 -12.77 -2.87
C ALA A 3 -13.40 -13.37 -4.26
N LYS A 4 -14.56 -13.09 -4.86
CA LYS A 4 -14.87 -13.57 -6.22
C LYS A 4 -14.09 -12.79 -7.27
N LEU A 5 -13.97 -11.48 -7.09
CA LEU A 5 -13.25 -10.60 -8.01
C LEU A 5 -11.74 -10.86 -7.94
N GLU A 6 -11.20 -11.03 -6.73
CA GLU A 6 -9.78 -11.35 -6.55
C GLU A 6 -9.45 -12.71 -7.18
N ALA A 7 -10.30 -13.73 -6.97
CA ALA A 7 -10.13 -15.04 -7.60
C ALA A 7 -10.20 -14.98 -9.14
N ILE A 8 -11.01 -14.09 -9.71
CA ILE A 8 -11.06 -13.86 -11.16
C ILE A 8 -9.79 -13.16 -11.65
N ASP A 9 -9.27 -12.19 -10.90
CA ASP A 9 -8.07 -11.43 -11.27
C ASP A 9 -6.77 -12.26 -11.17
N CYS A 10 -6.60 -13.04 -10.10
CA CYS A 10 -5.36 -13.77 -9.84
C CYS A 10 -5.44 -15.27 -10.19
N GLY A 11 -6.63 -15.81 -10.42
CA GLY A 11 -6.85 -17.22 -10.78
C GLY A 11 -6.72 -18.20 -9.62
N LYS A 12 -6.65 -17.72 -8.37
CA LYS A 12 -6.54 -18.57 -7.18
C LYS A 12 -7.86 -19.26 -6.81
N PRO A 13 -7.79 -20.40 -6.09
CA PRO A 13 -8.97 -21.01 -5.48
C PRO A 13 -9.68 -20.04 -4.53
N LEU A 14 -11.02 -20.09 -4.51
CA LEU A 14 -11.82 -19.20 -3.66
C LEU A 14 -11.48 -19.31 -2.17
N ASP A 15 -11.09 -20.50 -1.70
CA ASP A 15 -10.75 -20.72 -0.30
C ASP A 15 -9.46 -19.98 0.10
N GLU A 16 -8.45 -19.97 -0.78
CA GLU A 16 -7.20 -19.23 -0.56
C GLU A 16 -7.47 -17.72 -0.58
N VAL A 17 -8.30 -17.28 -1.52
CA VAL A 17 -8.68 -15.88 -1.61
C VAL A 17 -9.53 -15.42 -0.42
N ALA A 18 -10.34 -16.31 0.16
CA ALA A 18 -11.08 -15.99 1.37
C ALA A 18 -10.13 -15.65 2.53
N TRP A 19 -9.04 -16.42 2.69
CA TRP A 19 -7.99 -16.10 3.66
C TRP A 19 -7.28 -14.78 3.33
N ASP A 20 -7.01 -14.50 2.05
CA ASP A 20 -6.45 -13.21 1.64
C ASP A 20 -7.37 -12.03 2.06
N MET A 21 -8.69 -12.21 2.01
CA MET A 21 -9.64 -11.17 2.43
C MET A 21 -9.68 -10.98 3.95
N ASP A 22 -9.54 -12.06 4.71
CA ASP A 22 -9.41 -11.99 6.17
C ASP A 22 -8.13 -11.24 6.56
N ASP A 23 -7.01 -11.51 5.87
CA ASP A 23 -5.75 -10.80 6.06
C ASP A 23 -5.84 -9.31 5.66
N VAL A 24 -6.59 -8.99 4.59
CA VAL A 24 -6.89 -7.61 4.20
C VAL A 24 -7.63 -6.87 5.31
N ALA A 25 -8.69 -7.45 5.85
CA ALA A 25 -9.48 -6.85 6.92
C ALA A 25 -8.62 -6.67 8.19
N GLY A 26 -7.91 -7.73 8.59
CA GLY A 26 -7.02 -7.69 9.75
C GLY A 26 -5.90 -6.66 9.60
N CYS A 27 -5.41 -6.39 8.39
CA CYS A 27 -4.42 -5.34 8.16
C CYS A 27 -4.99 -3.94 8.44
N PHE A 28 -6.25 -3.66 8.06
CA PHE A 28 -6.89 -2.39 8.39
C PHE A 28 -7.11 -2.26 9.90
N GLU A 29 -7.64 -3.29 10.54
CA GLU A 29 -7.86 -3.31 12.00
C GLU A 29 -6.55 -3.07 12.76
N TYR A 30 -5.49 -3.81 12.42
CA TYR A 30 -4.18 -3.65 13.04
C TYR A 30 -3.61 -2.23 12.88
N ASN A 31 -3.74 -1.63 11.69
CA ASN A 31 -3.24 -0.27 11.46
C ASN A 31 -4.12 0.79 12.15
N ALA A 32 -5.43 0.55 12.29
CA ALA A 32 -6.33 1.42 13.04
C ALA A 32 -5.99 1.40 14.54
N ASP A 33 -5.82 0.22 15.14
CA ASP A 33 -5.40 0.08 16.54
C ASP A 33 -4.06 0.79 16.80
N LEU A 34 -3.12 0.66 15.85
CA LEU A 34 -1.83 1.34 15.95
C LEU A 34 -1.97 2.87 15.87
N ALA A 35 -2.83 3.38 15.00
CA ALA A 35 -3.12 4.81 14.89
C ALA A 35 -3.72 5.35 16.20
N GLU A 36 -4.74 4.68 16.75
CA GLU A 36 -5.36 5.07 18.02
C GLU A 36 -4.36 5.06 19.18
N ALA A 37 -3.49 4.04 19.24
CA ALA A 37 -2.45 3.94 20.26
C ALA A 37 -1.37 5.02 20.12
N LEU A 38 -1.11 5.53 18.91
CA LEU A 38 -0.21 6.64 18.65
C LEU A 38 -0.86 7.99 19.01
N ASP A 39 -2.12 8.20 18.66
CA ASP A 39 -2.90 9.38 19.03
C ASP A 39 -3.00 9.52 20.55
N ALA A 40 -3.19 8.42 21.28
CA ALA A 40 -3.17 8.41 22.74
C ALA A 40 -1.83 8.87 23.36
N LYS A 41 -0.74 8.89 22.57
CA LYS A 41 0.60 9.32 22.97
C LYS A 41 0.99 10.66 22.32
N GLN A 42 0.09 11.28 21.57
CA GLN A 42 0.34 12.54 20.89
C GLN A 42 0.59 13.65 21.91
N ASN A 43 1.64 14.45 21.69
CA ASN A 43 2.11 15.51 22.60
C ASN A 43 2.58 15.03 23.99
N ALA A 44 2.74 13.72 24.21
CA ALA A 44 3.41 13.24 25.41
C ALA A 44 4.86 13.78 25.43
N PRO A 45 5.36 14.28 26.58
CA PRO A 45 6.76 14.65 26.68
C PRO A 45 7.60 13.41 26.34
N LEU A 46 8.37 13.51 25.26
CA LEU A 46 9.37 12.51 24.90
C LEU A 46 10.42 12.50 26.01
N ASN A 47 10.21 11.67 27.04
CA ASN A 47 11.24 11.32 28.04
C ASN A 47 12.26 10.36 27.42
N VAL A 48 12.76 10.76 26.26
CA VAL A 48 13.58 9.95 25.38
C VAL A 48 14.81 10.79 25.06
N TYR A 49 15.75 10.78 25.99
CA TYR A 49 17.17 10.78 25.64
C TYR A 49 17.50 9.47 24.91
N VAL A 50 16.81 9.15 23.82
CA VAL A 50 17.38 8.22 22.85
C VAL A 50 18.14 9.10 21.89
N ASN A 51 19.42 9.23 22.19
CA ASN A 51 20.43 9.57 21.20
C ASN A 51 20.41 8.42 20.18
N LEU A 52 19.46 8.44 19.24
CA LEU A 52 19.53 7.58 18.06
C LEU A 52 20.74 8.12 17.30
N PRO A 53 21.83 7.36 17.16
CA PRO A 53 22.88 7.75 16.24
C PRO A 53 22.23 7.64 14.87
N MET A 54 21.81 8.78 14.31
CA MET A 54 21.21 8.90 12.97
C MET A 54 22.13 8.29 11.90
N ASP A 55 23.41 8.21 12.21
CA ASP A 55 24.51 7.54 11.52
C ASP A 55 24.45 6.00 11.54
N THR A 56 23.67 5.38 12.44
CA THR A 56 23.44 3.92 12.51
C THR A 56 22.00 3.49 12.26
N PHE A 57 21.06 4.43 12.20
CA PHE A 57 19.66 4.13 11.95
C PHE A 57 19.43 3.72 10.49
N LYS A 58 19.51 2.41 10.23
CA LYS A 58 19.28 1.80 8.93
C LYS A 58 17.91 1.12 8.91
N PHE A 59 16.93 1.74 8.26
CA PHE A 59 15.74 1.01 7.83
C PHE A 59 16.12 0.09 6.67
N HIS A 60 16.05 -1.22 6.91
CA HIS A 60 16.14 -2.21 5.85
C HIS A 60 14.72 -2.40 5.29
N ILE A 61 14.50 -2.01 4.04
CA ILE A 61 13.31 -2.45 3.33
C ILE A 61 13.47 -3.95 3.13
N ILE A 62 12.73 -4.75 3.90
CA ILE A 62 12.60 -6.18 3.67
C ILE A 62 11.93 -6.32 2.31
N ARG A 63 12.68 -6.81 1.31
CA ARG A 63 12.11 -7.13 0.00
C ARG A 63 11.16 -8.32 0.17
N ILE A 64 9.86 -8.08 0.18
CA ILE A 64 8.89 -9.15 0.02
C ILE A 64 8.80 -9.47 -1.47
N GLN A 65 9.27 -10.66 -1.84
CA GLN A 65 9.23 -11.18 -3.20
C GLN A 65 7.83 -11.77 -3.46
N GLY A 66 6.92 -10.93 -3.94
CA GLY A 66 5.59 -11.36 -4.39
C GLY A 66 5.33 -10.83 -5.79
N THR A 67 4.83 -11.68 -6.67
CA THR A 67 4.21 -11.26 -7.93
C THR A 67 3.01 -10.37 -7.60
N ASN A 68 2.97 -9.15 -8.13
CA ASN A 68 1.88 -8.20 -7.84
C ASN A 68 0.50 -8.66 -8.35
N TRP A 69 0.47 -9.69 -9.19
CA TRP A 69 -0.74 -10.29 -9.73
C TRP A 69 -1.29 -11.46 -8.89
N ASN A 70 -0.52 -12.02 -7.95
CA ASN A 70 -0.99 -13.12 -7.10
C ASN A 70 -1.82 -12.63 -5.91
N TYR A 71 -1.45 -11.51 -5.33
CA TYR A 71 -2.15 -10.93 -4.17
C TYR A 71 -2.44 -9.43 -4.41
N PRO A 72 -3.14 -9.04 -5.49
CA PRO A 72 -3.28 -7.64 -5.87
C PRO A 72 -3.80 -6.74 -4.75
N LEU A 73 -4.91 -7.13 -4.11
CA LEU A 73 -5.52 -6.32 -3.07
C LEU A 73 -4.69 -6.35 -1.79
N LEU A 74 -4.31 -7.54 -1.31
CA LEU A 74 -3.55 -7.68 -0.06
C LEU A 74 -2.25 -6.87 -0.07
N MET A 75 -1.50 -6.93 -1.18
CA MET A 75 -0.25 -6.18 -1.33
C MET A 75 -0.47 -4.67 -1.40
N ALA A 76 -1.63 -4.24 -1.91
CA ALA A 76 -2.05 -2.84 -1.88
C ALA A 76 -2.37 -2.38 -0.46
N ILE A 77 -3.14 -3.18 0.29
CA ILE A 77 -3.60 -2.82 1.62
C ILE A 77 -2.45 -2.67 2.61
N TRP A 78 -1.43 -3.51 2.54
CA TRP A 78 -0.23 -3.37 3.40
C TRP A 78 0.44 -2.00 3.30
N LYS A 79 0.24 -1.28 2.20
CA LYS A 79 0.78 0.07 2.00
C LYS A 79 -0.26 1.14 2.30
N VAL A 80 -1.46 0.96 1.78
CA VAL A 80 -2.55 1.93 1.92
C VAL A 80 -2.98 2.06 3.38
N ALA A 81 -3.20 0.95 4.08
CA ALA A 81 -3.65 0.96 5.47
C ALA A 81 -2.66 1.70 6.39
N SER A 82 -1.35 1.41 6.25
CA SER A 82 -0.32 2.08 7.05
C SER A 82 -0.16 3.57 6.72
N ALA A 83 -0.36 3.97 5.47
CA ALA A 83 -0.30 5.38 5.10
C ALA A 83 -1.51 6.17 5.61
N LEU A 84 -2.70 5.58 5.49
CA LEU A 84 -3.92 6.17 6.05
C LEU A 84 -3.82 6.30 7.57
N ALA A 85 -3.33 5.28 8.26
CA ALA A 85 -3.08 5.31 9.69
C ALA A 85 -2.04 6.37 10.11
N ALA A 86 -1.06 6.66 9.24
CA ALA A 86 -0.09 7.71 9.46
C ALA A 86 -0.62 9.13 9.12
N GLY A 87 -1.85 9.25 8.60
CA GLY A 87 -2.43 10.51 8.16
C GLY A 87 -1.91 11.02 6.82
N CYS A 88 -1.25 10.16 6.02
CA CYS A 88 -0.77 10.50 4.69
C CYS A 88 -1.89 10.41 3.65
N ALA A 89 -1.82 11.26 2.63
CA ALA A 89 -2.54 11.01 1.38
C ALA A 89 -1.79 9.93 0.58
N ALA A 90 -2.51 9.14 -0.21
CA ALA A 90 -1.96 8.01 -0.94
C ALA A 90 -2.38 8.04 -2.41
N VAL A 91 -1.43 7.80 -3.31
CA VAL A 91 -1.69 7.49 -4.72
C VAL A 91 -1.31 6.03 -4.98
N LEU A 92 -2.29 5.21 -5.33
CA LEU A 92 -2.13 3.78 -5.60
C LEU A 92 -2.22 3.50 -7.10
N LYS A 93 -1.16 2.91 -7.66
CA LYS A 93 -1.21 2.36 -9.03
C LYS A 93 -1.14 0.83 -9.03
N PRO A 94 -2.28 0.11 -9.05
CA PRO A 94 -2.27 -1.35 -9.12
C PRO A 94 -1.84 -1.87 -10.50
N SER A 95 -1.47 -3.16 -10.57
CA SER A 95 -1.34 -3.87 -11.84
C SER A 95 -2.70 -4.47 -12.20
N ALA A 96 -3.43 -3.80 -13.10
CA ALA A 96 -4.70 -4.26 -13.68
C ALA A 96 -5.54 -5.14 -12.74
N SER A 97 -5.95 -4.58 -11.60
CA SER A 97 -6.71 -5.28 -10.57
C SER A 97 -8.02 -4.54 -10.32
N VAL A 98 -9.11 -5.26 -10.52
CA VAL A 98 -10.49 -4.79 -10.32
C VAL A 98 -10.77 -4.64 -8.83
N THR A 99 -10.24 -5.53 -8.00
CA THR A 99 -10.39 -5.44 -6.54
C THR A 99 -9.78 -4.19 -5.93
N CYS A 100 -8.65 -3.71 -6.47
CA CYS A 100 -8.09 -2.42 -6.06
C CYS A 100 -9.00 -1.24 -6.45
N LEU A 101 -9.78 -1.35 -7.52
CA LEU A 101 -10.74 -0.30 -7.91
C LEU A 101 -11.99 -0.33 -7.01
N GLU A 102 -12.51 -1.52 -6.72
CA GLU A 102 -13.62 -1.71 -5.78
C GLU A 102 -13.28 -1.20 -4.37
N LEU A 103 -12.02 -1.31 -3.94
CA LEU A 103 -11.56 -0.68 -2.70
C LEU A 103 -11.83 0.83 -2.69
N GLY A 104 -11.63 1.50 -3.82
CA GLY A 104 -11.91 2.93 -3.94
C GLY A 104 -13.37 3.28 -3.72
N GLU A 105 -14.28 2.43 -4.23
CA GLU A 105 -15.72 2.58 -3.98
C GLU A 105 -16.07 2.35 -2.52
N VAL A 106 -15.50 1.33 -1.88
CA VAL A 106 -15.69 1.10 -0.44
C VAL A 106 -15.17 2.27 0.38
N CYS A 107 -13.99 2.81 0.06
CA CYS A 107 -13.43 4.00 0.72
C CYS A 107 -14.36 5.20 0.59
N ARG A 108 -15.00 5.38 -0.58
CA ARG A 108 -16.00 6.42 -0.80
C ARG A 108 -17.25 6.20 0.05
N GLU A 109 -17.72 4.96 0.16
CA GLU A 109 -18.91 4.60 0.97
C GLU A 109 -18.69 4.81 2.47
N VAL A 110 -17.50 4.49 2.99
CA VAL A 110 -17.17 4.72 4.42
C VAL A 110 -16.87 6.19 4.73
N GLY A 111 -16.91 7.08 3.72
CA GLY A 111 -16.74 8.52 3.90
C GLY A 111 -15.29 8.98 3.98
N LEU A 112 -14.34 8.23 3.39
CA LEU A 112 -12.97 8.69 3.26
C LEU A 112 -12.94 10.02 2.48
N LEU A 113 -12.25 11.02 3.02
CA LEU A 113 -12.21 12.35 2.41
C LEU A 113 -11.63 12.30 0.99
N PRO A 114 -12.21 13.04 0.03
CA PRO A 114 -11.68 13.12 -1.33
C PRO A 114 -10.21 13.53 -1.35
N GLY A 115 -9.41 12.85 -2.16
CA GLY A 115 -7.97 13.12 -2.31
C GLY A 115 -7.07 12.39 -1.32
N ILE A 116 -7.60 11.77 -0.27
CA ILE A 116 -6.81 10.98 0.69
C ILE A 116 -6.33 9.66 0.08
N LEU A 117 -7.16 8.99 -0.72
CA LEU A 117 -6.74 7.82 -1.51
C LEU A 117 -7.13 8.04 -2.97
N ASN A 118 -6.14 8.01 -3.86
CA ASN A 118 -6.32 8.14 -5.29
C ASN A 118 -5.84 6.86 -5.97
N ILE A 119 -6.73 6.15 -6.65
CA ILE A 119 -6.38 4.92 -7.36
C ILE A 119 -6.28 5.25 -8.85
N VAL A 120 -5.09 5.06 -9.43
CA VAL A 120 -4.79 5.41 -10.82
C VAL A 120 -4.42 4.16 -11.61
N THR A 121 -5.04 4.00 -12.77
CA THR A 121 -4.74 2.89 -13.70
C THR A 121 -3.82 3.36 -14.82
N GLY A 122 -2.90 2.51 -15.26
CA GLY A 122 -2.01 2.83 -16.36
C GLY A 122 -0.95 1.76 -16.60
N LEU A 123 -0.47 1.67 -17.85
CA LEU A 123 0.51 0.69 -18.27
C LEU A 123 1.94 1.19 -18.05
N GLY A 124 2.78 0.31 -17.47
CA GLY A 124 4.23 0.42 -17.55
C GLY A 124 4.88 1.69 -16.96
N PRO A 125 6.06 2.07 -17.48
CA PRO A 125 6.86 3.19 -16.98
C PRO A 125 6.19 4.55 -17.12
N GLU A 126 5.31 4.72 -18.10
CA GLU A 126 4.72 6.02 -18.45
C GLU A 126 3.79 6.55 -17.36
N ALA A 127 3.03 5.68 -16.70
CA ALA A 127 2.20 6.08 -15.55
C ALA A 127 3.03 6.24 -14.27
N VAL A 128 4.11 5.46 -14.16
CA VAL A 128 4.84 5.29 -12.91
C VAL A 128 5.96 6.32 -12.73
N ALA A 129 6.78 6.53 -13.77
CA ALA A 129 7.97 7.36 -13.68
C ALA A 129 7.63 8.83 -13.38
N PRO A 130 6.58 9.43 -13.98
CA PRO A 130 6.17 10.79 -13.63
C PRO A 130 5.68 10.90 -12.20
N LEU A 131 4.89 9.93 -11.73
CA LEU A 131 4.41 9.91 -10.34
C LEU A 131 5.56 9.80 -9.34
N ALA A 132 6.52 8.92 -9.59
CA ALA A 132 7.66 8.71 -8.69
C ALA A 132 8.67 9.87 -8.70
N ALA A 133 8.69 10.70 -9.75
CA ALA A 133 9.58 11.84 -9.90
C ALA A 133 8.89 13.18 -9.62
N HIS A 134 7.62 13.17 -9.21
CA HIS A 134 6.86 14.39 -8.95
C HIS A 134 7.43 15.11 -7.72
N PRO A 135 7.59 16.45 -7.74
CA PRO A 135 8.19 17.18 -6.62
C PRO A 135 7.36 17.11 -5.33
N ASP A 136 6.04 16.96 -5.44
CA ASP A 136 5.11 16.90 -4.30
C ASP A 136 4.96 15.48 -3.73
N VAL A 137 5.92 14.59 -4.02
CA VAL A 137 5.91 13.21 -3.55
C VAL A 137 7.00 13.01 -2.52
N ASP A 138 6.57 12.75 -1.29
CA ASP A 138 7.47 12.62 -0.15
C ASP A 138 8.05 11.21 -0.05
N LYS A 139 7.29 10.19 -0.45
CA LYS A 139 7.69 8.79 -0.34
C LYS A 139 7.15 7.92 -1.47
N VAL A 140 8.04 7.11 -2.06
CA VAL A 140 7.67 6.10 -3.06
C VAL A 140 7.90 4.70 -2.50
N SER A 141 6.85 3.88 -2.49
CA SER A 141 6.89 2.48 -2.06
C SER A 141 6.55 1.54 -3.22
N ARG A 142 7.49 0.68 -3.62
CA ARG A 142 7.37 -0.14 -4.85
C ARG A 142 7.60 -1.62 -4.57
N ILE A 143 6.89 -2.50 -5.28
CA ILE A 143 7.12 -3.96 -5.25
C ILE A 143 7.36 -4.43 -6.69
N TYR A 144 8.56 -4.96 -6.96
CA TYR A 144 8.95 -5.48 -8.27
C TYR A 144 10.10 -6.49 -8.16
N PHE A 145 10.31 -7.25 -9.24
CA PHE A 145 11.43 -8.20 -9.38
C PHE A 145 12.75 -7.48 -9.70
N PRO A 146 13.91 -8.07 -9.35
CA PRO A 146 15.22 -7.54 -9.74
C PRO A 146 15.40 -7.39 -11.26
N LYS A 147 14.84 -8.30 -12.06
CA LYS A 147 14.92 -8.24 -13.54
C LYS A 147 14.10 -7.11 -14.17
N ASP A 148 13.03 -6.70 -13.52
CA ASP A 148 12.18 -5.58 -13.95
C ASP A 148 12.87 -4.23 -13.72
N TYR A 149 13.78 -4.16 -12.74
CA TYR A 149 14.63 -3.00 -12.49
C TYR A 149 15.69 -2.80 -13.59
N GLU A 150 16.35 -3.88 -14.02
CA GLU A 150 17.39 -3.84 -15.06
C GLU A 150 16.81 -3.59 -16.47
N SER A 151 15.57 -4.00 -16.72
CA SER A 151 14.89 -3.82 -18.01
C SER A 151 14.06 -2.54 -18.10
N GLY A 152 13.97 -1.75 -17.02
CA GLY A 152 13.07 -0.58 -16.94
C GLY A 152 11.58 -0.93 -17.00
N SER A 153 11.22 -2.22 -16.95
CA SER A 153 9.86 -2.74 -16.98
C SER A 153 9.21 -2.52 -15.61
N LEU A 154 8.55 -1.37 -15.42
CA LEU A 154 7.87 -1.03 -14.16
C LEU A 154 6.52 -1.74 -14.00
N LYS A 155 6.54 -3.07 -13.95
CA LYS A 155 5.38 -3.93 -13.72
C LYS A 155 5.25 -4.24 -12.23
N GLY A 156 4.67 -3.32 -11.46
CA GLY A 156 4.51 -3.48 -10.02
C GLY A 156 3.53 -2.51 -9.39
N LEU A 157 3.18 -2.76 -8.12
CA LEU A 157 2.38 -1.87 -7.30
C LEU A 157 3.24 -0.73 -6.78
N ILE A 158 2.74 0.48 -6.95
CA ILE A 158 3.38 1.68 -6.45
C ILE A 158 2.36 2.45 -5.64
N SER A 159 2.74 2.67 -4.38
CA SER A 159 2.03 3.55 -3.47
C SER A 159 2.95 4.72 -3.18
N ILE A 160 2.40 5.91 -3.36
CA ILE A 160 3.11 7.16 -3.15
C ILE A 160 2.39 7.92 -2.06
N PHE A 161 3.15 8.43 -1.10
CA PHE A 161 2.66 9.13 0.08
C PHE A 161 3.36 10.47 0.23
#